data_AF-A0A7C6DE94-F1
#
_entry.id   AF-A0A7C6DE94-F1
#
_cell.length_a   1.000
_cell.length_b   1.000
_cell.length_c   1.000
_cell.angle_alpha   90.00
_cell.angle_beta   90.00
_cell.angle_gamma   90.00
#
_symmetry.space_group_name_H-M   'P 1'
#
loop_
_entity.id
_entity.type
_entity.pdbx_description
1 polymer ?
#
loop_
_entity_poly.entity_id
_entity_poly.type
_entity_poly.pdbx_seq_one_letter_code
_entity_poly.pdbx_strand_id
1 'polypeptide(L)'
;MKTFFIIMASILIVYLSLWMLAKLAKKNKEKNVKEQTKKILSQYGHVYENNKQLWFDYNEKTYELIFQYIPVNKEFSINSPTTWQVYTTPSTFIDQAKLVLTKHLKIVVIYPNEEKIKRYINESDIEFVRFKQVYTYYPVLFKDLETFITEL
;
A
#
# COMPACT_ATOMS: atom_id res chain seq x y z
N MET A 1 2.04 -46.82 -10.40
CA MET A 1 2.67 -46.05 -9.30
C MET A 1 3.71 -45.04 -9.78
N LYS A 2 4.78 -45.44 -10.50
CA LYS A 2 5.80 -44.48 -10.99
C LYS A 2 5.23 -43.32 -11.83
N THR A 3 4.34 -43.61 -12.78
CA THR A 3 3.66 -42.60 -13.60
C THR A 3 2.83 -41.62 -12.79
N PHE A 4 2.13 -42.10 -11.76
CA PHE A 4 1.37 -41.26 -10.83
C PHE A 4 2.28 -40.28 -10.07
N PHE A 5 3.43 -40.74 -9.55
CA PHE A 5 4.40 -39.86 -8.89
C PHE A 5 4.99 -38.81 -9.83
N ILE A 6 5.25 -39.17 -11.09
CA ILE A 6 5.74 -38.23 -12.10
C ILE A 6 4.69 -37.14 -12.35
N ILE A 7 3.42 -37.51 -12.55
CA ILE A 7 2.33 -36.55 -12.77
C ILE A 7 2.19 -35.60 -11.58
N MET A 8 2.21 -36.11 -10.34
CA MET A 8 2.14 -35.29 -9.14
C MET A 8 3.34 -34.33 -9.00
N ALA A 9 4.55 -34.80 -9.32
CA ALA A 9 5.73 -33.96 -9.32
C ALA A 9 5.65 -32.83 -10.37
N SER A 10 5.15 -33.15 -11.58
CA SER A 10 4.94 -32.14 -12.63
C SER A 10 3.92 -31.07 -12.21
N ILE A 11 2.79 -31.46 -11.61
CA ILE A 11 1.78 -30.50 -11.10
C ILE A 11 2.38 -29.59 -10.03
N LEU A 12 3.15 -30.16 -9.10
CA LEU A 12 3.79 -29.39 -8.03
C LEU A 12 4.80 -28.37 -8.58
N ILE A 13 5.60 -28.76 -9.59
CA ILE A 13 6.57 -27.86 -10.23
C ILE A 13 5.83 -26.69 -10.90
N VAL A 14 4.77 -26.96 -11.66
CA VAL A 14 3.97 -25.91 -12.31
C VAL A 14 3.38 -24.94 -11.28
N TYR A 15 2.83 -25.47 -10.18
CA TYR A 15 2.30 -24.66 -9.09
C TYR A 15 3.37 -23.75 -8.46
N LEU A 16 4.55 -24.30 -8.14
CA LEU A 16 5.67 -23.53 -7.57
C LEU A 16 6.18 -22.46 -8.53
N SER A 17 6.28 -22.75 -9.83
CA SER A 17 6.67 -21.79 -10.85
C SER A 17 5.68 -20.62 -10.94
N LEU A 18 4.36 -20.91 -10.97
CA LEU A 18 3.32 -19.86 -10.99
C LEU A 18 3.37 -18.99 -9.73
N TRP A 19 3.55 -19.60 -8.55
CA TRP A 19 3.67 -18.88 -7.28
C TRP A 19 4.91 -17.96 -7.26
N MET A 20 6.05 -18.44 -7.78
CA MET A 20 7.28 -17.66 -7.87
C MET A 20 7.14 -16.47 -8.83
N LEU A 21 6.51 -16.67 -9.99
CA LEU A 21 6.23 -15.59 -10.96
C LEU A 21 5.33 -14.52 -10.35
N ALA A 22 4.27 -14.91 -9.64
CA ALA A 22 3.39 -13.96 -8.95
C ALA A 22 4.14 -13.13 -7.89
N LYS A 23 5.03 -13.75 -7.12
CA LYS A 23 5.87 -13.08 -6.13
C LYS A 23 6.84 -12.08 -6.76
N LEU A 24 7.47 -12.45 -7.87
CA LEU A 24 8.36 -11.56 -8.63
C LEU A 24 7.62 -10.38 -9.24
N ALA A 25 6.44 -10.62 -9.83
CA ALA A 25 5.59 -9.57 -10.40
C ALA A 25 5.21 -8.54 -9.32
N LYS A 26 4.80 -9.00 -8.13
CA LYS A 26 4.48 -8.11 -7.00
C LYS A 26 5.70 -7.26 -6.58
N LYS A 27 6.87 -7.89 -6.44
CA LYS A 27 8.11 -7.19 -6.06
C LYS A 27 8.52 -6.14 -7.09
N ASN A 28 8.42 -6.47 -8.38
CA ASN A 28 8.72 -5.53 -9.47
C ASN A 28 7.74 -4.36 -9.47
N LYS A 29 6.45 -4.61 -9.19
CA LYS A 29 5.44 -3.56 -9.09
C LYS A 29 5.72 -2.61 -7.93
N GLU A 30 6.04 -3.15 -6.76
CA GLU A 30 6.44 -2.34 -5.59
C GLU A 30 7.66 -1.48 -5.91
N LYS A 31 8.69 -2.05 -6.53
CA LYS A 31 9.89 -1.29 -6.95
C LYS A 31 9.52 -0.16 -7.90
N ASN A 32 8.69 -0.44 -8.92
CA ASN A 32 8.26 0.56 -9.88
C ASN A 32 7.49 1.71 -9.20
N VAL A 33 6.52 1.37 -8.33
CA VAL A 33 5.76 2.37 -7.56
C VAL A 33 6.70 3.23 -6.70
N LYS A 34 7.67 2.64 -6.00
CA LYS A 34 8.65 3.40 -5.21
C LYS A 34 9.46 4.37 -6.06
N GLU A 35 9.98 3.93 -7.20
CA GLU A 35 10.77 4.77 -8.10
C GLU A 35 9.93 5.89 -8.73
N GLN A 36 8.69 5.60 -9.12
CA GLN A 36 7.77 6.61 -9.64
C GLN A 36 7.35 7.60 -8.54
N THR A 37 7.07 7.14 -7.33
CA THR A 37 6.80 8.00 -6.17
C THR A 37 7.99 8.93 -5.91
N LYS A 38 9.23 8.43 -5.89
CA LYS A 38 10.42 9.29 -5.77
C LYS A 38 10.44 10.34 -6.86
N LYS A 39 10.27 9.93 -8.12
CA LYS A 39 10.29 10.83 -9.27
C LYS A 39 9.25 11.95 -9.16
N ILE A 40 8.01 11.62 -8.79
CA ILE A 40 6.93 12.60 -8.60
C ILE A 40 7.29 13.54 -7.45
N LEU A 41 7.59 13.01 -6.27
CA LEU A 41 7.84 13.83 -5.07
C LEU A 41 9.09 14.71 -5.20
N SER A 42 10.14 14.23 -5.87
CA SER A 42 11.36 15.00 -6.13
C SER A 42 11.13 16.24 -7.01
N GLN A 43 10.00 16.36 -7.70
CA GLN A 43 9.64 17.58 -8.45
C GLN A 43 9.15 18.70 -7.52
N TYR A 44 8.67 18.37 -6.33
CA TYR A 44 8.04 19.31 -5.40
C TYR A 44 8.84 19.53 -4.12
N GLY A 45 9.72 18.60 -3.74
CA GLY A 45 10.51 18.68 -2.52
C GLY A 45 11.70 17.72 -2.53
N HIS A 46 12.29 17.51 -1.36
CA HIS A 46 13.49 16.68 -1.22
C HIS A 46 13.12 15.27 -0.77
N VAL A 47 13.47 14.26 -1.58
CA VAL A 47 13.24 12.84 -1.28
C VAL A 47 14.57 12.17 -0.98
N TYR A 48 14.68 11.49 0.15
CA TYR A 48 15.89 10.79 0.57
C TYR A 48 15.57 9.47 1.25
N GLU A 49 16.59 8.63 1.40
CA GLU A 49 16.49 7.35 2.09
C GLU A 49 17.28 7.39 3.39
N ASN A 50 16.67 7.02 4.50
CA ASN A 50 17.31 6.90 5.81
C ASN A 50 16.83 5.59 6.46
N ASN A 51 17.77 4.74 6.88
CA ASN A 51 17.48 3.43 7.49
C ASN A 51 16.53 2.55 6.66
N LYS A 52 16.69 2.53 5.32
CA LYS A 52 15.82 1.81 4.36
C LYS A 52 14.37 2.31 4.30
N GLN A 53 14.08 3.44 4.92
CA GLN A 53 12.81 4.15 4.83
C GLN A 53 12.98 5.36 3.91
N LEU A 54 11.95 5.63 3.12
CA LEU A 54 11.93 6.81 2.28
C LEU A 54 11.29 7.96 3.03
N TRP A 55 11.90 9.12 2.91
CA TRP A 55 11.50 10.35 3.57
C TRP A 55 11.31 11.44 2.53
N PHE A 56 10.40 12.36 2.82
CA PHE A 56 10.05 13.46 1.95
C PHE A 56 9.95 14.74 2.77
N ASP A 57 10.80 15.71 2.47
CA ASP A 57 10.75 17.05 3.07
C ASP A 57 10.00 18.00 2.12
N TYR A 58 8.95 18.62 2.63
CA TYR A 58 8.07 19.53 1.89
C TYR A 58 7.40 20.52 2.83
N ASN A 59 7.39 21.81 2.49
CA ASN A 59 6.78 22.89 3.28
C ASN A 59 7.11 22.82 4.79
N GLU A 60 8.41 22.74 5.11
CA GLU A 60 8.93 22.65 6.50
C GLU A 60 8.47 21.40 7.30
N LYS A 61 7.82 20.45 6.65
CA LYS A 61 7.39 19.18 7.23
C LYS A 61 8.16 18.02 6.62
N THR A 62 8.43 17.03 7.45
CA THR A 62 9.07 15.78 7.04
C THR A 62 8.05 14.64 7.13
N TYR A 63 7.89 13.93 6.02
CA TYR A 63 6.96 12.82 5.86
C TYR A 63 7.70 11.50 5.68
N GLU A 64 7.38 10.51 6.49
CA GLU A 64 7.79 9.12 6.25
C GLU A 64 6.89 8.49 5.17
N LEU A 65 7.48 7.96 4.11
CA LEU A 65 6.77 7.33 3.01
C LEU A 65 6.59 5.83 3.27
N ILE A 66 5.34 5.40 3.32
CA ILE A 66 4.98 4.01 3.57
C ILE A 66 4.19 3.48 2.39
N PHE A 67 4.55 2.29 1.92
CA PHE A 67 3.94 1.68 0.74
C PHE A 67 3.03 0.54 1.18
N GLN A 68 1.73 0.65 0.93
CA GLN A 68 0.73 -0.35 1.27
C GLN A 68 0.17 -1.02 0.03
N TYR A 69 0.37 -2.33 -0.07
CA TYR A 69 -0.23 -3.13 -1.14
C TYR A 69 -1.70 -3.44 -0.82
N ILE A 70 -2.61 -3.09 -1.73
CA ILE A 70 -4.01 -3.49 -1.74
C ILE A 70 -4.34 -3.99 -3.15
N PRO A 71 -4.92 -5.19 -3.33
CA PRO A 71 -5.21 -5.73 -4.66
C PRO A 71 -6.13 -4.81 -5.47
N VAL A 72 -6.01 -4.86 -6.80
CA VAL A 72 -6.89 -4.12 -7.72
C VAL A 72 -8.36 -4.48 -7.51
N ASN A 73 -9.26 -3.52 -7.72
CA ASN A 73 -10.71 -3.68 -7.66
C ASN A 73 -11.20 -4.30 -6.34
N LYS A 74 -10.47 -4.07 -5.25
CA LYS A 74 -10.88 -4.49 -3.91
C LYS A 74 -11.25 -3.26 -3.10
N GLU A 75 -12.45 -3.27 -2.58
CA GLU A 75 -12.79 -2.28 -1.57
C GLU A 75 -11.93 -2.53 -0.32
N PHE A 76 -11.55 -1.44 0.33
CA PHE A 76 -10.92 -1.51 1.63
C PHE A 76 -11.35 -0.35 2.50
N SER A 77 -11.26 -0.54 3.81
CA SER A 77 -11.58 0.45 4.81
C SER A 77 -10.49 0.58 5.86
N ILE A 78 -10.35 1.79 6.35
CA ILE A 78 -9.56 2.10 7.55
C ILE A 78 -10.53 2.05 8.72
N ASN A 79 -10.46 0.98 9.52
CA ASN A 79 -11.38 0.76 10.64
C ASN A 79 -10.84 1.36 11.93
N SER A 80 -9.52 1.35 12.10
CA SER A 80 -8.84 1.90 13.28
C SER A 80 -7.47 2.47 12.90
N PRO A 81 -6.76 3.15 13.83
CA PRO A 81 -5.39 3.62 13.59
C PRO A 81 -4.43 2.51 13.15
N THR A 82 -4.69 1.26 13.55
CA THR A 82 -3.79 0.11 13.38
C THR A 82 -4.40 -1.04 12.59
N THR A 83 -5.66 -0.95 12.16
CA THR A 83 -6.34 -2.06 11.49
C THR A 83 -7.10 -1.57 10.27
N TRP A 84 -6.71 -2.11 9.13
CA TRP A 84 -7.42 -1.92 7.86
C TRP A 84 -8.08 -3.23 7.47
N GLN A 85 -9.19 -3.15 6.76
CA GLN A 85 -9.90 -4.30 6.23
C GLN A 85 -9.96 -4.23 4.72
N VAL A 86 -9.61 -5.32 4.05
CA VAL A 86 -9.79 -5.49 2.61
C VAL A 86 -10.94 -6.47 2.41
N TYR A 87 -11.95 -6.03 1.67
CA TYR A 87 -13.16 -6.80 1.44
C TYR A 87 -12.89 -7.84 0.34
N THR A 88 -12.61 -9.05 0.79
CA THR A 88 -12.47 -10.27 0.00
C THR A 88 -13.40 -11.36 0.56
N THR A 89 -13.43 -12.53 -0.07
CA THR A 89 -14.15 -13.71 0.43
C THR A 89 -13.12 -14.79 0.78
N PRO A 90 -12.76 -14.99 2.05
CA PRO A 90 -13.13 -14.20 3.24
C PRO A 90 -12.41 -12.84 3.29
N SER A 91 -12.89 -11.90 4.11
CA SER A 91 -12.25 -10.58 4.26
C SER A 91 -10.92 -10.71 4.99
N THR A 92 -9.98 -9.82 4.66
CA THR A 92 -8.63 -9.84 5.24
C THR A 92 -8.38 -8.59 6.06
N PHE A 93 -7.87 -8.76 7.28
CA PHE A 93 -7.38 -7.64 8.09
C PHE A 93 -5.89 -7.44 7.89
N ILE A 94 -5.47 -6.19 7.75
CA ILE A 94 -4.08 -5.78 7.63
C ILE A 94 -3.71 -5.04 8.92
N ASP A 95 -2.71 -5.55 9.62
CA ASP A 95 -2.10 -4.89 10.77
C ASP A 95 -1.21 -3.73 10.31
N GLN A 96 -1.47 -2.56 10.89
CA GLN A 96 -0.82 -1.29 10.66
C GLN A 96 -0.29 -0.67 11.95
N ALA A 97 0.00 -1.48 12.98
CA ALA A 97 0.60 -1.00 14.23
C ALA A 97 1.82 -0.08 14.00
N LYS A 98 2.62 -0.35 12.97
CA LYS A 98 3.77 0.51 12.59
C LYS A 98 3.40 1.96 12.28
N LEU A 99 2.19 2.25 11.79
CA LEU A 99 1.75 3.60 11.44
C LEU A 99 1.60 4.50 12.68
N VAL A 100 1.38 3.91 13.86
CA VAL A 100 1.20 4.64 15.12
C VAL A 100 2.43 4.60 16.03
N LEU A 101 3.44 3.78 15.72
CA LEU A 101 4.65 3.66 16.56
C LEU A 101 5.45 4.96 16.64
N THR A 102 5.48 5.73 15.56
CA THR A 102 6.25 6.97 15.47
C THR A 102 5.34 8.19 15.40
N LYS A 103 5.78 9.31 15.96
CA LYS A 103 5.05 10.59 15.90
C LYS A 103 5.23 11.34 14.57
N HIS A 104 6.05 10.82 13.65
CA HIS A 104 6.27 11.43 12.34
C HIS A 104 5.00 11.41 11.51
N LEU A 105 4.79 12.47 10.73
CA LEU A 105 3.78 12.50 9.68
C LEU A 105 4.13 11.44 8.64
N LYS A 106 3.13 10.73 8.14
CA LYS A 106 3.31 9.65 7.18
C LYS A 106 2.45 9.88 5.96
N ILE A 107 2.97 9.57 4.78
CA ILE A 107 2.17 9.42 3.55
C ILE A 107 2.14 7.93 3.26
N VAL A 108 0.96 7.32 3.34
CA VAL A 108 0.74 5.91 3.02
C VAL A 108 0.29 5.81 1.57
N VAL A 109 1.23 5.52 0.68
CA VAL A 109 0.99 5.31 -0.74
C VAL A 109 0.36 3.93 -0.93
N ILE A 110 -0.91 3.92 -1.31
CA ILE A 110 -1.71 2.73 -1.56
C ILE A 110 -1.60 2.36 -3.04
N TYR A 111 -1.24 1.12 -3.30
CA TYR A 111 -1.06 0.60 -4.65
C TYR A 111 -1.39 -0.90 -4.70
N PRO A 112 -1.66 -1.48 -5.88
CA PRO A 112 -2.11 -0.81 -7.10
C PRO A 112 -3.60 -0.47 -7.10
N ASN A 113 -4.25 -0.52 -5.94
CA ASN A 113 -5.66 -0.23 -5.82
C ASN A 113 -5.98 1.21 -6.25
N GLU A 114 -7.11 1.38 -6.93
CA GLU A 114 -7.61 2.67 -7.43
C GLU A 114 -9.03 2.98 -6.93
N GLU A 115 -9.60 2.10 -6.10
CA GLU A 115 -10.90 2.29 -5.47
C GLU A 115 -10.83 3.38 -4.41
N LYS A 116 -11.97 4.02 -4.14
CA LYS A 116 -12.06 5.05 -3.11
C LYS A 116 -11.72 4.47 -1.74
N ILE A 117 -10.95 5.23 -0.96
CA ILE A 117 -10.57 4.87 0.40
C ILE A 117 -11.78 5.09 1.32
N LYS A 118 -12.28 4.05 1.98
CA LYS A 118 -13.36 4.17 2.97
C LYS A 118 -12.78 4.28 4.37
N ARG A 119 -13.43 5.03 5.25
CA ARG A 119 -13.15 5.04 6.69
C ARG A 119 -14.47 4.96 7.45
N TYR A 120 -14.51 4.08 8.45
CA TYR A 120 -15.62 4.02 9.40
C TYR A 120 -15.39 5.06 10.49
N ILE A 121 -16.36 5.95 10.68
CA ILE A 121 -16.37 6.90 11.80
C ILE A 121 -16.99 6.22 13.02
N ASN A 122 -18.03 5.42 12.80
CA ASN A 122 -18.70 4.56 13.77
C ASN A 122 -19.27 3.32 13.04
N GLU A 123 -20.14 2.55 13.70
CA GLU A 123 -20.72 1.31 13.14
C GLU A 123 -21.63 1.55 11.93
N SER A 124 -22.17 2.76 11.75
CA SER A 124 -23.16 3.11 10.73
C SER A 124 -22.65 4.09 9.67
N ASP A 125 -21.67 4.92 10.01
CA ASP A 125 -21.21 6.04 9.19
C ASP A 125 -19.88 5.75 8.50
N ILE A 126 -19.89 5.89 7.17
CA ILE A 126 -18.73 5.73 6.29
C ILE A 126 -18.40 7.08 5.66
N GLU A 127 -17.14 7.50 5.78
CA GLU A 127 -16.58 8.61 4.99
C GLU A 127 -15.66 8.10 3.88
N PHE A 128 -15.64 8.78 2.75
CA PHE A 128 -14.64 8.58 1.72
C PHE A 128 -13.46 9.52 1.96
N VAL A 129 -12.28 8.95 2.15
CA VAL A 129 -11.05 9.69 2.43
C VAL A 129 -10.37 10.05 1.11
N ARG A 130 -10.15 11.34 0.90
CA ARG A 130 -9.33 11.88 -0.20
C ARG A 130 -8.58 13.10 0.31
N PHE A 131 -7.25 13.09 0.18
CA PHE A 131 -6.35 14.20 0.55
C PHE A 131 -6.54 14.74 1.97
N LYS A 132 -6.98 13.89 2.90
CA LYS A 132 -7.23 14.25 4.30
C LYS A 132 -6.40 13.36 5.20
N GLN A 133 -5.88 13.95 6.28
CA GLN A 133 -5.20 13.19 7.31
C GLN A 133 -6.19 12.27 8.04
N VAL A 134 -5.81 11.00 8.16
CA VAL A 134 -6.52 9.98 8.94
C VAL A 134 -5.60 9.55 10.09
N TYR A 135 -6.00 9.88 11.31
CA TYR A 135 -5.17 9.72 12.51
C TYR A 135 -3.80 10.42 12.34
N THR A 136 -2.71 9.68 12.21
CA THR A 136 -1.32 10.18 12.11
C THR A 136 -0.75 10.14 10.69
N TYR A 137 -1.55 9.79 9.68
CA TYR A 137 -1.06 9.56 8.32
C TYR A 137 -2.03 10.04 7.24
N TYR A 138 -1.51 10.29 6.05
CA TYR A 138 -2.27 10.58 4.84
C TYR A 138 -2.34 9.32 3.97
N PRO A 139 -3.48 8.62 3.91
CA PRO A 139 -3.65 7.52 2.96
C PRO A 139 -3.92 8.11 1.57
N VAL A 140 -3.07 7.79 0.60
CA VAL A 140 -3.12 8.37 -0.74
C VAL A 140 -3.00 7.25 -1.76
N LEU A 141 -3.95 7.18 -2.70
CA LEU A 141 -3.84 6.27 -3.84
C LEU A 141 -2.67 6.72 -4.71
N PHE A 142 -1.86 5.77 -5.18
CA PHE A 142 -0.69 6.09 -6.00
C PHE A 142 -1.05 6.95 -7.24
N LYS A 143 -2.20 6.69 -7.86
CA LYS A 143 -2.70 7.47 -9.01
C LYS A 143 -2.98 8.94 -8.70
N ASP A 144 -3.29 9.26 -7.45
CA ASP A 144 -3.66 10.59 -6.99
C ASP A 144 -2.51 11.30 -6.28
N LEU A 145 -1.30 10.70 -6.26
CA LEU A 145 -0.16 11.20 -5.50
C LEU A 145 0.30 12.58 -5.94
N GLU A 146 0.38 12.83 -7.24
CA GLU A 146 0.80 14.13 -7.76
C GLU A 146 -0.20 15.24 -7.44
N THR A 147 -1.50 14.95 -7.60
CA THR A 147 -2.57 15.86 -7.21
C THR A 147 -2.56 16.14 -5.72
N PHE A 148 -2.38 15.10 -4.88
CA PHE A 148 -2.28 15.24 -3.43
C PHE A 148 -1.22 16.24 -3.01
N ILE A 149 0.00 16.14 -3.57
CA ILE A 149 1.11 17.04 -3.20
C ILE A 149 0.88 18.47 -3.64
N THR A 150 0.21 18.67 -4.77
CA THR A 150 -0.14 20.01 -5.25
C THR A 150 -1.16 20.70 -4.34
N GLU A 151 -1.96 19.92 -3.60
CA GLU A 151 -3.00 20.40 -2.68
C GLU A 151 -2.59 20.36 -1.19
N LEU A 152 -1.38 19.89 -0.86
CA LEU A 152 -0.91 19.61 0.51
C LEU A 152 -0.40 20.85 1.28
#